data_AF-A0AA37WVR3-F1
#
_entry.id   AF-A0AA37WVR3-F1
#
_cell.length_a   1.000
_cell.length_b   1.000
_cell.length_c   1.000
_cell.angle_alpha   90.00
_cell.angle_beta   90.00
_cell.angle_gamma   90.00
#
_symmetry.space_group_name_H-M   'P 1'
#
loop_
_entity.id
_entity.type
_entity.pdbx_description
1 polymer ?
#
loop_
_entity_poly.entity_id
_entity_poly.type
_entity_poly.pdbx_seq_one_letter_code
_entity_poly.pdbx_strand_id
1 'polypeptide(L)'
;MLLGLVSALPNRSGSVAVTFGLSAVVLLGLVGGGIDYARVASRRAQLQNAADVGVLSGGNTMKLAASSIAAVQGVTEQAIRTNAPSSPDQPFTVTVAVASDKTSVAAQVQDTVKLAFGPFLGIRSQTISVRAKASVVGKMRLCMLTLDPSAPGAFNLQKNAQVTANGCSLYSNSTNPTGMVGGDSSLARADTICSAGGYLGVRANFAPPPQTGCPVIADPLLGRANPPVGACASLPFPFNLLPLTQMQTIDKDVTLDPGTYCFGLQIKKKAVVTMKPGIYVFKDGPLIVKDSATLTGADVGFYFVGDKAGLLFDKKTTVSLTAPTTGDMAGLLMAEQTTVSNPIDPALGVVDDVTGLLLPPTPPPLGQTKPMRIYRIISNNARTMLGTIYLPAGRLVIDADKPVADQSAYTVVVAQQVNLYEGPNLYLNANYDATSVPVPKGVGPISGKLLITQ
;
A
#
# COMPACT_ATOMS: atom_id res chain seq x y z
N MET A 1 53.68 -31.51 48.08
CA MET A 1 55.03 -32.01 48.37
C MET A 1 55.96 -30.79 48.33
N LEU A 2 56.21 -30.20 49.51
CA LEU A 2 56.95 -28.94 49.69
C LEU A 2 58.44 -29.17 49.42
N LEU A 3 59.04 -28.35 48.55
CA LEU A 3 60.48 -28.28 48.36
C LEU A 3 61.02 -26.99 49.01
N GLY A 4 61.87 -27.18 50.02
CA GLY A 4 63.16 -26.50 50.17
C GLY A 4 63.18 -24.98 50.32
N LEU A 5 63.08 -24.52 51.57
CA LEU A 5 63.67 -23.26 52.03
C LEU A 5 65.20 -23.31 51.83
N VAL A 6 65.75 -22.47 50.95
CA VAL A 6 67.19 -22.24 50.82
C VAL A 6 67.49 -20.77 51.15
N SER A 7 68.16 -20.62 52.30
CA SER A 7 69.05 -19.55 52.76
C SER A 7 69.03 -18.18 52.06
N ALA A 8 68.63 -17.17 52.82
CA ALA A 8 68.87 -15.75 52.53
C ALA A 8 70.32 -15.36 52.88
N LEU A 9 71.08 -14.95 51.86
CA LEU A 9 72.27 -14.10 52.00
C LEU A 9 71.88 -12.66 51.61
N PRO A 10 72.41 -11.61 52.27
CA PRO A 10 71.97 -10.23 52.06
C PRO A 10 72.55 -9.67 50.75
N ASN A 11 71.86 -9.95 49.63
CA ASN A 11 72.22 -9.44 48.31
C ASN A 11 71.33 -8.23 47.97
N ARG A 12 71.91 -7.01 47.94
CA ARG A 12 71.20 -5.75 47.60
C ARG A 12 70.70 -5.69 46.15
N SER A 13 70.99 -6.70 45.34
CA SER A 13 70.48 -6.90 43.97
C SER A 13 69.13 -7.65 43.90
N GLY A 14 68.60 -8.17 45.03
CA GLY A 14 67.30 -8.86 45.06
C GLY A 14 66.08 -7.95 45.06
N SER A 15 66.19 -6.71 45.56
CA SER A 15 65.05 -5.79 45.64
C SER A 15 64.52 -5.40 44.26
N VAL A 16 65.42 -5.20 43.28
CA VAL A 16 65.05 -4.83 41.90
C VAL A 16 64.29 -5.96 41.22
N ALA A 17 64.70 -7.22 41.43
CA ALA A 17 64.03 -8.38 40.88
C ALA A 17 62.62 -8.57 41.44
N VAL A 18 62.42 -8.31 42.74
CA VAL A 18 61.09 -8.38 43.38
C VAL A 18 60.18 -7.24 42.89
N THR A 19 60.67 -6.00 42.82
CA THR A 19 59.87 -4.87 42.30
C THR A 19 59.55 -5.05 40.82
N PHE A 20 60.49 -5.57 40.03
CA PHE A 20 60.29 -5.85 38.60
C PHE A 20 59.27 -6.98 38.40
N GLY A 21 59.37 -8.07 39.15
CA GLY A 21 58.41 -9.18 39.09
C GLY A 21 56.99 -8.74 39.42
N LEU A 22 56.81 -7.95 40.50
CA LEU A 22 55.50 -7.42 40.89
C LEU A 22 54.92 -6.44 39.87
N SER A 23 55.74 -5.50 39.35
CA SER A 23 55.29 -4.54 38.34
C SER A 23 55.02 -5.19 36.98
N ALA A 24 55.79 -6.20 36.58
CA ALA A 24 55.55 -6.96 35.35
C ALA A 24 54.21 -7.71 35.40
N VAL A 25 53.83 -8.32 36.53
CA VAL A 25 52.53 -8.98 36.69
C VAL A 25 51.38 -7.99 36.57
N VAL A 26 51.50 -6.81 37.18
CA VAL A 26 50.48 -5.75 37.09
C VAL A 26 50.35 -5.24 35.65
N LEU A 27 51.47 -4.99 34.96
CA LEU A 27 51.46 -4.53 33.57
C LEU A 27 50.86 -5.58 32.63
N LEU A 28 51.23 -6.85 32.79
CA LEU A 28 50.66 -7.95 32.00
C LEU A 28 49.16 -8.11 32.26
N GLY A 29 48.71 -7.95 33.51
CA GLY A 29 47.29 -7.97 33.86
C GLY A 29 46.50 -6.84 33.19
N LEU A 30 47.04 -5.62 33.17
CA LEU A 30 46.42 -4.46 32.50
C LEU A 30 46.37 -4.63 30.98
N VAL A 31 47.48 -5.07 30.36
CA VAL A 31 47.54 -5.32 28.91
C VAL A 31 46.60 -6.46 28.52
N GLY A 32 46.63 -7.57 29.25
CA GLY A 32 45.77 -8.72 29.02
C GLY A 32 44.29 -8.38 29.18
N GLY A 33 43.94 -7.64 30.24
CA GLY A 33 42.59 -7.13 30.46
C GLY A 33 42.13 -6.19 29.34
N GLY A 34 43.02 -5.34 28.84
CA GLY A 34 42.74 -4.47 27.68
C GLY A 34 42.43 -5.26 26.41
N ILE A 35 43.18 -6.33 26.12
CA ILE A 35 42.94 -7.20 24.96
C ILE A 35 41.60 -7.93 25.08
N ASP A 36 41.30 -8.49 26.25
CA ASP A 36 40.04 -9.19 26.50
C ASP A 36 38.84 -8.24 26.42
N TYR A 37 38.96 -7.04 26.99
CA TYR A 37 37.95 -5.99 26.85
C TYR A 37 37.73 -5.60 25.38
N ALA A 38 38.81 -5.39 24.62
CA ALA A 38 38.70 -5.04 23.20
C ALA A 38 38.02 -6.16 22.39
N ARG A 39 38.28 -7.43 22.70
CA ARG A 39 37.60 -8.58 22.07
C ARG A 39 36.11 -8.61 22.40
N VAL A 40 35.75 -8.44 23.68
CA VAL A 40 34.35 -8.41 24.12
C VAL A 40 33.60 -7.23 23.51
N ALA A 41 34.20 -6.04 23.51
CA ALA A 41 33.61 -4.83 22.94
C ALA A 41 33.41 -4.95 21.41
N SER A 42 34.44 -5.44 20.69
CA SER A 42 34.37 -5.70 19.25
C SER A 42 33.27 -6.71 18.91
N ARG A 43 33.21 -7.82 19.66
CA ARG A 43 32.18 -8.85 19.46
C ARG A 43 30.77 -8.31 19.75
N ARG A 44 30.60 -7.51 20.80
CA ARG A 44 29.32 -6.85 21.11
C ARG A 44 28.88 -5.93 19.97
N ALA A 45 29.78 -5.13 19.42
CA ALA A 45 29.47 -4.23 18.30
C ALA A 45 29.06 -5.00 17.04
N GLN A 46 29.75 -6.11 16.73
CA GLN A 46 29.37 -6.99 15.61
C GLN A 46 27.97 -7.59 15.80
N LEU A 47 27.66 -8.13 16.98
CA LEU A 47 26.34 -8.70 17.26
C LEU A 47 25.24 -7.65 17.25
N GLN A 48 25.51 -6.43 17.75
CA GLN A 48 24.54 -5.34 17.68
C GLN A 48 24.23 -4.97 16.22
N ASN A 49 25.25 -4.85 15.37
CA ASN A 49 25.06 -4.53 13.95
C ASN A 49 24.27 -5.64 13.25
N ALA A 50 24.58 -6.90 13.51
CA ALA A 50 23.81 -8.04 12.98
C ALA A 50 22.35 -8.05 13.47
N ALA A 51 22.11 -7.73 14.75
CA ALA A 51 20.77 -7.60 15.31
C ALA A 51 19.98 -6.46 14.65
N ASP A 52 20.60 -5.30 14.45
CA ASP A 52 20.00 -4.12 13.80
C ASP A 52 19.62 -4.44 12.34
N VAL A 53 20.52 -5.07 11.58
CA VAL A 53 20.22 -5.56 10.21
C VAL A 53 19.11 -6.61 10.23
N GLY A 54 19.12 -7.50 11.22
CA GLY A 54 18.10 -8.53 11.41
C GLY A 54 16.70 -7.98 11.58
N VAL A 55 16.50 -7.09 12.57
CA VAL A 55 15.18 -6.50 12.84
C VAL A 55 14.71 -5.56 11.74
N LEU A 56 15.62 -4.94 10.98
CA LEU A 56 15.28 -4.19 9.77
C LEU A 56 14.73 -5.09 8.66
N SER A 57 15.42 -6.20 8.38
CA SER A 57 14.97 -7.19 7.40
C SER A 57 13.60 -7.77 7.79
N GLY A 58 13.45 -8.19 9.06
CA GLY A 58 12.17 -8.65 9.60
C GLY A 58 11.08 -7.59 9.55
N GLY A 59 11.41 -6.35 9.91
CA GLY A 59 10.50 -5.21 9.85
C GLY A 59 10.02 -4.90 8.43
N ASN A 60 10.90 -5.04 7.43
CA ASN A 60 10.52 -4.89 6.02
C ASN A 60 9.61 -6.04 5.56
N THR A 61 9.85 -7.28 6.00
CA THR A 61 8.93 -8.40 5.76
C THR A 61 7.57 -8.15 6.43
N MET A 62 7.56 -7.55 7.63
CA MET A 62 6.33 -7.23 8.37
C MET A 62 5.45 -6.18 7.69
N LYS A 63 6.04 -5.27 6.90
CA LYS A 63 5.29 -4.31 6.07
C LYS A 63 4.49 -4.96 4.94
N LEU A 64 4.77 -6.22 4.60
CA LEU A 64 4.06 -6.93 3.55
C LEU A 64 2.71 -7.43 4.07
N ALA A 65 1.62 -7.15 3.36
CA ALA A 65 0.26 -7.50 3.80
C ALA A 65 0.03 -9.02 4.05
N ALA A 66 0.83 -9.88 3.42
CA ALA A 66 0.69 -11.34 3.47
C ALA A 66 1.70 -12.07 4.38
N SER A 67 2.55 -11.37 5.14
CA SER A 67 3.59 -12.04 5.93
C SER A 67 3.05 -12.69 7.21
N SER A 68 3.39 -13.95 7.47
CA SER A 68 3.08 -14.65 8.72
C SER A 68 4.11 -14.32 9.81
N ILE A 69 3.74 -14.45 11.09
CA ILE A 69 4.66 -14.23 12.21
C ILE A 69 5.90 -15.13 12.08
N ALA A 70 5.70 -16.40 11.71
CA ALA A 70 6.78 -17.35 11.50
C ALA A 70 7.73 -16.93 10.36
N ALA A 71 7.20 -16.37 9.26
CA ALA A 71 8.04 -15.86 8.18
C ALA A 71 8.89 -14.66 8.64
N VAL A 72 8.32 -13.73 9.40
CA VAL A 72 9.07 -12.59 9.95
C VAL A 72 10.15 -13.07 10.91
N GLN A 73 9.84 -14.03 11.78
CA GLN A 73 10.82 -14.63 12.70
C GLN A 73 11.96 -15.30 11.93
N GLY A 74 11.65 -16.13 10.93
CA GLY A 74 12.65 -16.84 10.12
C GLY A 74 13.58 -15.90 9.36
N VAL A 75 13.03 -14.86 8.70
CA VAL A 75 13.83 -13.87 7.97
C VAL A 75 14.72 -13.06 8.93
N THR A 76 14.18 -12.64 10.07
CA THR A 76 14.95 -11.91 11.10
C THR A 76 16.11 -12.75 11.60
N GLU A 77 15.85 -14.00 12.00
CA GLU A 77 16.88 -14.89 12.51
C GLU A 77 17.93 -15.22 11.45
N GLN A 78 17.51 -15.51 10.23
CA GLN A 78 18.43 -15.80 9.12
C GLN A 78 19.33 -14.59 8.83
N ALA A 79 18.78 -13.38 8.76
CA ALA A 79 19.55 -12.17 8.53
C ALA A 79 20.59 -11.91 9.65
N ILE A 80 20.24 -12.17 10.91
CA ILE A 80 21.19 -12.07 12.03
C ILE A 80 22.33 -13.09 11.85
N ARG A 81 22.00 -14.34 11.53
CA ARG A 81 22.99 -15.41 11.37
C ARG A 81 23.91 -15.19 10.17
N THR A 82 23.42 -14.60 9.09
CA THR A 82 24.24 -14.25 7.92
C THR A 82 25.22 -13.11 8.21
N ASN A 83 24.83 -12.15 9.05
CA ASN A 83 25.64 -10.95 9.34
C ASN A 83 26.52 -11.09 10.60
N ALA A 84 26.36 -12.16 11.38
CA ALA A 84 27.22 -12.49 12.52
C ALA A 84 27.95 -13.82 12.26
N PRO A 85 29.23 -13.79 11.87
CA PRO A 85 30.03 -15.00 11.75
C PRO A 85 30.06 -15.77 13.08
N SER A 86 29.64 -17.04 13.07
CA SER A 86 29.80 -17.98 14.18
C SER A 86 30.82 -19.06 13.82
N SER A 87 31.67 -19.42 14.78
CA SER A 87 32.42 -20.67 14.72
C SER A 87 31.51 -21.82 15.15
N PRO A 88 31.62 -23.03 14.57
CA PRO A 88 30.88 -24.22 15.02
C PRO A 88 31.06 -24.51 16.53
N ASP A 89 32.19 -24.10 17.10
CA ASP A 89 32.54 -24.32 18.51
C ASP A 89 31.99 -23.26 19.50
N GLN A 90 31.30 -22.22 19.01
CA GLN A 90 30.67 -21.17 19.82
C GLN A 90 29.35 -20.69 19.16
N PRO A 91 28.25 -21.45 19.33
CA PRO A 91 26.95 -21.01 18.87
C PRO A 91 26.43 -19.88 19.75
N PHE A 92 25.98 -18.79 19.12
CA PHE A 92 25.19 -17.76 19.79
C PHE A 92 23.70 -18.08 19.68
N THR A 93 22.93 -17.68 20.68
CA THR A 93 21.48 -17.86 20.72
C THR A 93 20.80 -16.61 20.17
N VAL A 94 19.85 -16.80 19.25
CA VAL A 94 18.98 -15.75 18.71
C VAL A 94 17.57 -16.02 19.19
N THR A 95 16.91 -15.01 19.74
CA THR A 95 15.49 -15.06 20.10
C THR A 95 14.78 -13.90 19.41
N VAL A 96 13.71 -14.20 18.67
CA VAL A 96 12.95 -13.21 17.91
C VAL A 96 11.50 -13.17 18.40
N ALA A 97 11.07 -12.00 18.86
CA ALA A 97 9.70 -11.74 19.27
C ALA A 97 9.03 -10.79 18.27
N VAL A 98 7.85 -11.17 17.77
CA VAL A 98 7.04 -10.35 16.87
C VAL A 98 5.73 -10.05 17.57
N ALA A 99 5.32 -8.78 17.60
CA ALA A 99 4.05 -8.37 18.19
C ALA A 99 2.86 -8.98 17.41
N SER A 100 1.80 -9.36 18.12
CA SER A 100 0.62 -10.03 17.54
C SER A 100 -0.14 -9.16 16.53
N ASP A 101 -0.04 -7.84 16.67
CA ASP A 101 -0.58 -6.83 15.78
C ASP A 101 0.33 -6.51 14.58
N LYS A 102 1.48 -7.20 14.45
CA LYS A 102 2.50 -6.98 13.41
C LYS A 102 2.98 -5.52 13.36
N THR A 103 3.15 -4.89 14.51
CA THR A 103 3.67 -3.52 14.60
C THR A 103 5.10 -3.45 15.11
N SER A 104 5.69 -4.53 15.62
CA SER A 104 7.11 -4.54 15.98
C SER A 104 7.73 -5.93 15.95
N VAL A 105 9.02 -5.97 15.60
CA VAL A 105 9.90 -7.13 15.75
C VAL A 105 11.07 -6.75 16.64
N ALA A 106 11.35 -7.58 17.64
CA ALA A 106 12.49 -7.46 18.53
C ALA A 106 13.36 -8.72 18.42
N ALA A 107 14.67 -8.52 18.42
CA ALA A 107 15.64 -9.60 18.49
C ALA A 107 16.54 -9.41 19.71
N GLN A 108 16.78 -10.50 20.43
CA GLN A 108 17.82 -10.58 21.45
C GLN A 108 18.83 -11.65 21.04
N VAL A 109 20.10 -11.24 20.98
CA VAL A 109 21.23 -12.11 20.64
C VAL A 109 22.11 -12.24 21.87
N GLN A 110 22.44 -13.48 22.24
CA GLN A 110 23.28 -13.80 23.39
C GLN A 110 24.46 -14.68 22.97
N ASP A 111 25.67 -14.29 23.36
CA ASP A 111 26.92 -14.99 23.05
C ASP A 111 27.81 -15.06 24.29
N THR A 112 28.68 -16.05 24.36
CA THR A 112 29.64 -16.23 25.47
C THR A 112 31.07 -16.21 24.93
N VAL A 113 31.75 -15.09 25.18
CA VAL A 113 33.13 -14.86 24.75
C VAL A 113 34.09 -15.46 25.77
N LYS A 114 35.00 -16.33 25.31
CA LYS A 114 36.08 -16.86 26.14
C LYS A 114 37.18 -15.80 26.28
N LEU A 115 37.61 -15.54 27.51
CA LEU A 115 38.66 -14.57 27.81
C LEU A 115 40.03 -15.26 27.71
N ALA A 116 40.99 -14.63 27.05
CA ALA A 116 42.34 -15.19 26.88
C ALA A 116 43.23 -14.94 28.09
N PHE A 117 43.08 -13.78 28.74
CA PHE A 117 43.83 -13.38 29.92
C PHE A 117 42.98 -13.37 31.20
N GLY A 118 41.66 -13.37 31.07
CA GLY A 118 40.72 -13.49 32.19
C GLY A 118 40.97 -14.68 33.14
N PRO A 119 41.40 -15.88 32.67
CA PRO A 119 41.71 -17.00 33.57
C PRO A 119 42.78 -16.69 34.62
N PHE A 120 43.71 -15.77 34.34
CA PHE A 120 44.70 -15.30 35.32
C PHE A 120 44.06 -14.54 36.50
N LEU A 121 42.85 -14.02 36.31
CA LEU A 121 42.04 -13.31 37.30
C LEU A 121 40.80 -14.12 37.74
N GLY A 122 40.73 -15.41 37.37
CA GLY A 122 39.61 -16.30 37.72
C GLY A 122 38.37 -16.18 36.84
N ILE A 123 38.38 -15.37 35.77
CA ILE A 123 37.24 -15.15 34.88
C ILE A 123 37.49 -15.84 33.54
N ARG A 124 36.83 -16.96 33.27
CA ARG A 124 37.10 -17.75 32.05
C ARG A 124 36.32 -17.29 30.82
N SER A 125 35.16 -16.66 31.03
CA SER A 125 34.30 -16.21 29.95
C SER A 125 33.39 -15.08 30.40
N GLN A 126 32.90 -14.32 29.43
CA GLN A 126 31.94 -13.25 29.63
C GLN A 126 30.76 -13.43 28.67
N THR A 127 29.54 -13.45 29.22
CA THR A 127 28.32 -13.48 28.43
C THR A 127 27.94 -12.06 28.03
N ILE A 128 27.72 -11.86 26.74
CA ILE A 128 27.22 -10.62 26.15
C ILE A 128 25.79 -10.83 25.65
N SER A 129 24.95 -9.82 25.84
CA SER A 129 23.61 -9.79 25.26
C SER A 129 23.37 -8.44 24.63
N VAL A 130 22.86 -8.46 23.40
CA VAL A 130 22.43 -7.28 22.64
C VAL A 130 20.95 -7.40 22.32
N ARG A 131 20.29 -6.25 22.21
CA ARG A 131 18.89 -6.15 21.85
C ARG A 131 18.75 -5.15 20.72
N ALA A 132 17.82 -5.42 19.82
CA ALA A 132 17.39 -4.48 18.80
C ALA A 132 15.89 -4.66 18.63
N LYS A 133 15.17 -3.55 18.39
CA LYS A 133 13.74 -3.58 18.08
C LYS A 133 13.45 -2.66 16.92
N ALA A 134 12.78 -3.17 15.90
CA ALA A 134 12.17 -2.37 14.85
C ALA A 134 10.66 -2.29 15.09
N SER A 135 10.13 -1.07 15.17
CA SER A 135 8.70 -0.79 15.31
C SER A 135 8.19 -0.07 14.09
N VAL A 136 7.02 -0.44 13.62
CA VAL A 136 6.31 0.22 12.55
C VAL A 136 5.53 1.40 13.16
N VAL A 137 6.02 2.62 12.95
CA VAL A 137 5.47 3.86 13.51
C VAL A 137 4.74 4.68 12.45
N GLY A 138 3.53 5.09 12.80
CA GLY A 138 2.57 5.73 11.90
C GLY A 138 1.62 4.72 11.27
N LYS A 139 0.51 5.22 10.71
CA LYS A 139 -0.40 4.47 9.84
C LYS A 139 -0.20 5.03 8.43
N MET A 140 0.46 4.29 7.54
CA MET A 140 0.51 4.62 6.12
C MET A 140 -0.91 4.46 5.55
N ARG A 141 -1.59 5.55 5.18
CA ARG A 141 -2.94 5.46 4.64
C ARG A 141 -2.89 5.30 3.13
N LEU A 142 -3.04 4.10 2.59
CA LEU A 142 -3.03 3.88 1.14
C LEU A 142 -4.37 4.32 0.54
N CYS A 143 -4.34 5.41 -0.24
CA CYS A 143 -5.55 6.00 -0.82
C CYS A 143 -5.60 5.82 -2.35
N MET A 144 -4.45 5.58 -2.99
CA MET A 144 -4.39 5.15 -4.38
C MET A 144 -3.33 4.06 -4.56
N LEU A 145 -3.68 2.99 -5.28
CA LEU A 145 -2.77 1.97 -5.77
C LEU A 145 -3.08 1.67 -7.24
N THR A 146 -2.10 1.86 -8.12
CA THR A 146 -2.19 1.35 -9.50
C THR A 146 -1.53 -0.03 -9.60
N LEU A 147 -2.27 -1.03 -10.07
CA LEU A 147 -1.88 -2.43 -10.06
C LEU A 147 -1.03 -2.86 -11.27
N ASP A 148 -0.94 -2.04 -12.32
CA ASP A 148 -0.18 -2.37 -13.52
C ASP A 148 1.32 -2.59 -13.25
N PRO A 149 1.89 -3.78 -13.56
CA PRO A 149 3.27 -4.09 -13.21
C PRO A 149 4.30 -3.43 -14.14
N SER A 150 3.90 -2.99 -15.34
CA SER A 150 4.86 -2.53 -16.36
C SER A 150 4.38 -1.37 -17.24
N ALA A 151 3.15 -0.88 -17.08
CA ALA A 151 2.65 0.22 -17.91
C ALA A 151 3.43 1.52 -17.68
N PRO A 152 3.83 2.21 -18.76
CA PRO A 152 4.17 3.62 -18.67
C PRO A 152 2.90 4.42 -18.31
N GLY A 153 3.00 5.34 -17.36
CA GLY A 153 1.87 6.14 -16.90
C GLY A 153 0.75 5.32 -16.27
N ALA A 154 1.08 4.27 -15.51
CA ALA A 154 0.10 3.54 -14.71
C ALA A 154 -0.69 4.50 -13.80
N PHE A 155 0.00 5.52 -13.27
CA PHE A 155 -0.59 6.76 -12.78
C PHE A 155 -0.17 7.92 -13.69
N ASN A 156 -1.11 8.59 -14.35
CA ASN A 156 -0.81 9.68 -15.30
C ASN A 156 -1.67 10.91 -15.02
N LEU A 157 -1.04 12.08 -14.99
CA LEU A 157 -1.69 13.38 -14.86
C LEU A 157 -1.26 14.31 -16.01
N GLN A 158 -2.23 14.91 -16.70
CA GLN A 158 -1.98 15.85 -17.80
C GLN A 158 -2.99 16.99 -17.81
N LYS A 159 -2.74 18.01 -18.64
CA LYS A 159 -3.60 19.17 -18.87
C LYS A 159 -4.11 19.84 -17.58
N ASN A 160 -3.23 20.24 -16.68
CA ASN A 160 -3.55 20.85 -15.38
C ASN A 160 -4.29 19.94 -14.37
N ALA A 161 -4.40 18.63 -14.61
CA ALA A 161 -5.07 17.72 -13.69
C ALA A 161 -4.41 17.71 -12.30
N GLN A 162 -5.23 17.61 -11.26
CA GLN A 162 -4.83 17.64 -9.87
C GLN A 162 -5.37 16.43 -9.10
N VAL A 163 -4.55 15.94 -8.17
CA VAL A 163 -4.96 14.94 -7.17
C VAL A 163 -4.61 15.49 -5.80
N THR A 164 -5.60 15.55 -4.91
CA THR A 164 -5.42 15.99 -3.52
C THR A 164 -5.69 14.84 -2.57
N ALA A 165 -4.63 14.26 -2.00
CA ALA A 165 -4.69 13.14 -1.07
C ALA A 165 -4.07 13.52 0.29
N ASN A 166 -4.76 14.37 1.06
CA ASN A 166 -4.26 14.82 2.36
C ASN A 166 -4.28 13.69 3.39
N GLY A 167 -3.16 13.43 4.08
CA GLY A 167 -3.10 12.38 5.09
C GLY A 167 -2.94 10.97 4.51
N CYS A 168 -2.57 10.86 3.22
CA CYS A 168 -2.65 9.65 2.39
C CYS A 168 -1.39 9.42 1.55
N SER A 169 -1.24 8.18 1.08
CA SER A 169 -0.18 7.71 0.20
C SER A 169 -0.72 7.38 -1.20
N LEU A 170 0.02 7.79 -2.23
CA LEU A 170 -0.21 7.40 -3.63
C LEU A 170 0.87 6.41 -4.07
N TYR A 171 0.46 5.31 -4.69
CA TYR A 171 1.36 4.20 -5.01
C TYR A 171 1.18 3.68 -6.43
N SER A 172 2.29 3.40 -7.10
CA SER A 172 2.29 2.70 -8.39
C SER A 172 3.17 1.45 -8.34
N ASN A 173 2.57 0.31 -8.70
CA ASN A 173 3.28 -0.97 -8.84
C ASN A 173 4.08 -1.09 -10.15
N SER A 174 3.97 -0.12 -11.06
CA SER A 174 4.65 -0.22 -12.34
C SER A 174 6.16 -0.10 -12.15
N THR A 175 6.88 -1.12 -12.60
CA THR A 175 8.35 -1.16 -12.62
C THR A 175 8.96 -0.37 -13.79
N ASN A 176 8.11 0.22 -14.64
CA ASN A 176 8.55 1.05 -15.77
C ASN A 176 9.29 2.32 -15.28
N PRO A 177 10.35 2.79 -15.96
CA PRO A 177 11.00 4.07 -15.65
C PRO A 177 10.06 5.28 -15.66
N THR A 178 8.91 5.17 -16.33
CA THR A 178 7.85 6.18 -16.40
C THR A 178 6.55 5.69 -15.76
N GLY A 179 6.62 4.87 -14.70
CA GLY A 179 5.45 4.28 -14.03
C GLY A 179 4.45 5.32 -13.50
N MET A 180 4.94 6.48 -13.07
CA MET A 180 4.13 7.69 -12.84
C MET A 180 4.48 8.79 -13.84
N VAL A 181 3.49 9.51 -14.35
CA VAL A 181 3.71 10.62 -15.28
C VAL A 181 2.94 11.86 -14.82
N GLY A 182 3.63 12.99 -14.71
CA GLY A 182 3.05 14.32 -14.47
C GLY A 182 3.45 15.26 -15.60
N GLY A 183 2.50 15.66 -16.44
CA GLY A 183 2.67 16.58 -17.55
C GLY A 183 1.83 17.84 -17.42
N ASP A 184 2.09 18.85 -18.27
CA ASP A 184 1.25 20.04 -18.49
C ASP A 184 0.73 20.71 -17.21
N SER A 185 1.62 21.11 -16.29
CA SER A 185 1.26 21.80 -15.04
C SER A 185 0.28 21.05 -14.13
N SER A 186 0.18 19.73 -14.26
CA SER A 186 -0.55 18.87 -13.32
C SER A 186 0.09 18.86 -11.92
N LEU A 187 -0.68 18.46 -10.89
CA LEU A 187 -0.17 18.35 -9.51
C LEU A 187 -0.78 17.17 -8.75
N ALA A 188 0.05 16.21 -8.33
CA ALA A 188 -0.30 15.23 -7.32
C ALA A 188 0.19 15.67 -5.94
N ARG A 189 -0.69 15.84 -4.97
CA ARG A 189 -0.34 16.17 -3.58
C ARG A 189 -0.74 15.03 -2.65
N ALA A 190 0.19 14.56 -1.83
CA ALA A 190 0.00 13.49 -0.86
C ALA A 190 1.00 13.59 0.31
N ASP A 191 0.85 12.76 1.35
CA ASP A 191 1.88 12.65 2.40
C ASP A 191 3.10 11.90 1.89
N THR A 192 2.88 10.87 1.06
CA THR A 192 3.93 10.10 0.40
C THR A 192 3.50 9.68 -1.00
N ILE A 193 4.41 9.77 -1.97
CA ILE A 193 4.20 9.29 -3.33
C ILE A 193 5.31 8.28 -3.65
N CYS A 194 4.96 7.07 -4.09
CA CYS A 194 5.91 5.98 -4.35
C CYS A 194 5.64 5.30 -5.68
N SER A 195 6.69 5.10 -6.48
CA SER A 195 6.69 4.32 -7.71
C SER A 195 7.66 3.16 -7.58
N ALA A 196 7.23 1.94 -7.96
CA ALA A 196 8.12 0.78 -7.98
C ALA A 196 9.24 0.93 -9.01
N GLY A 197 8.92 1.48 -10.17
CA GLY A 197 9.86 1.88 -11.21
C GLY A 197 10.32 3.32 -11.01
N GLY A 198 10.01 4.17 -11.98
CA GLY A 198 10.35 5.59 -11.99
C GLY A 198 9.15 6.51 -12.20
N TYR A 199 9.45 7.79 -12.44
CA TYR A 199 8.45 8.79 -12.81
C TYR A 199 9.01 9.74 -13.88
N LEU A 200 8.11 10.29 -14.70
CA LEU A 200 8.38 11.35 -15.68
C LEU A 200 7.59 12.60 -15.30
N GLY A 201 8.22 13.77 -15.36
CA GLY A 201 7.60 15.06 -15.03
C GLY A 201 8.56 15.96 -14.29
N VAL A 202 8.24 17.24 -14.16
CA VAL A 202 9.04 18.16 -13.34
C VAL A 202 8.71 17.94 -11.86
N ARG A 203 9.65 18.30 -10.96
CA ARG A 203 9.44 18.16 -9.50
C ARG A 203 8.20 18.88 -9.00
N ALA A 204 7.76 19.94 -9.69
CA ALA A 204 6.55 20.68 -9.33
C ALA A 204 5.25 19.89 -9.59
N ASN A 205 5.27 18.81 -10.39
CA ASN A 205 4.07 18.02 -10.64
C ASN A 205 3.70 17.08 -9.48
N PHE A 206 4.58 16.93 -8.49
CA PHE A 206 4.42 15.99 -7.38
C PHE A 206 4.87 16.63 -6.07
N ALA A 207 4.01 16.62 -5.06
CA ALA A 207 4.26 17.18 -3.75
C ALA A 207 3.93 16.14 -2.66
N PRO A 208 4.94 15.45 -2.07
CA PRO A 208 6.38 15.53 -2.37
C PRO A 208 6.76 14.83 -3.69
N PRO A 209 8.01 15.01 -4.20
CA PRO A 209 8.49 14.25 -5.34
C PRO A 209 8.39 12.73 -5.11
N PRO A 210 8.07 11.91 -6.14
CA PRO A 210 7.89 10.47 -5.98
C PRO A 210 9.20 9.78 -5.56
N GLN A 211 9.11 8.89 -4.58
CA GLN A 211 10.18 7.94 -4.29
C GLN A 211 10.16 6.82 -5.34
N THR A 212 11.32 6.40 -5.81
CA THR A 212 11.48 5.35 -6.83
C THR A 212 12.06 4.08 -6.21
N GLY A 213 11.87 2.93 -6.87
CA GLY A 213 12.38 1.64 -6.36
C GLY A 213 11.58 1.09 -5.17
N CYS A 214 10.33 1.52 -5.03
CA CYS A 214 9.47 1.05 -3.95
C CYS A 214 9.05 -0.42 -4.16
N PRO A 215 8.85 -1.21 -3.10
CA PRO A 215 8.45 -2.62 -3.24
C PRO A 215 7.04 -2.75 -3.84
N VAL A 216 6.81 -3.66 -4.78
CA VAL A 216 5.46 -3.86 -5.34
C VAL A 216 4.48 -4.27 -4.24
N ILE A 217 3.34 -3.58 -4.15
CA ILE A 217 2.26 -3.90 -3.20
C ILE A 217 1.33 -4.92 -3.87
N ALA A 218 1.27 -6.14 -3.32
CA ALA A 218 0.28 -7.12 -3.77
C ALA A 218 -1.14 -6.55 -3.63
N ASP A 219 -2.04 -6.88 -4.57
CA ASP A 219 -3.41 -6.39 -4.55
C ASP A 219 -4.10 -6.73 -3.21
N PRO A 220 -4.38 -5.72 -2.36
CA PRO A 220 -4.93 -5.95 -1.03
C PRO A 220 -6.36 -6.49 -1.04
N LEU A 221 -7.06 -6.40 -2.18
CA LEU A 221 -8.47 -6.74 -2.32
C LEU A 221 -8.72 -7.99 -3.17
N LEU A 222 -7.67 -8.63 -3.71
CA LEU A 222 -7.75 -9.81 -4.59
C LEU A 222 -8.53 -10.98 -3.98
N GLY A 223 -8.52 -11.12 -2.65
CA GLY A 223 -9.19 -12.20 -1.93
C GLY A 223 -10.66 -11.95 -1.57
N ARG A 224 -11.24 -10.79 -1.95
CA ARG A 224 -12.64 -10.52 -1.67
C ARG A 224 -13.56 -11.31 -2.61
N ALA A 225 -14.62 -11.87 -2.05
CA ALA A 225 -15.65 -12.53 -2.83
C ALA A 225 -16.38 -11.51 -3.73
N ASN A 226 -16.62 -11.91 -4.98
CA ASN A 226 -17.50 -11.15 -5.86
C ASN A 226 -18.94 -11.30 -5.37
N PRO A 227 -19.78 -10.24 -5.47
CA PRO A 227 -21.19 -10.36 -5.15
C PRO A 227 -21.91 -11.31 -6.14
N PRO A 228 -23.02 -11.92 -5.72
CA PRO A 228 -23.77 -12.83 -6.58
C PRO A 228 -24.35 -12.09 -7.79
N VAL A 229 -24.21 -12.69 -8.98
CA VAL A 229 -24.80 -12.18 -10.23
C VAL A 229 -26.12 -12.92 -10.46
N GLY A 230 -27.23 -12.21 -10.29
CA GLY A 230 -28.57 -12.77 -10.43
C GLY A 230 -29.09 -12.78 -11.87
N ALA A 231 -30.37 -13.15 -12.01
CA ALA A 231 -31.10 -12.95 -13.26
C ALA A 231 -31.27 -11.44 -13.56
N CYS A 232 -31.44 -11.10 -14.84
CA CYS A 232 -31.66 -9.72 -15.25
C CYS A 232 -32.93 -9.17 -14.57
N ALA A 233 -32.77 -8.09 -13.82
CA ALA A 233 -33.85 -7.38 -13.18
C ALA A 233 -34.68 -6.62 -14.22
N SER A 234 -36.00 -6.63 -14.04
CA SER A 234 -36.91 -5.75 -14.77
C SER A 234 -36.86 -4.35 -14.15
N LEU A 235 -36.83 -3.32 -15.00
CA LEU A 235 -37.07 -1.95 -14.54
C LEU A 235 -38.51 -1.75 -14.05
N PRO A 236 -38.79 -0.72 -13.23
CA PRO A 236 -40.17 -0.36 -12.87
C PRO A 236 -40.94 0.22 -14.07
N PHE A 237 -42.27 0.19 -14.01
CA PHE A 237 -43.13 0.81 -15.02
C PHE A 237 -42.86 2.33 -15.13
N PRO A 238 -42.82 2.92 -16.35
CA PRO A 238 -43.13 2.32 -17.65
C PRO A 238 -41.93 1.68 -18.38
N PHE A 239 -40.74 1.66 -17.77
CA PHE A 239 -39.52 1.17 -18.42
C PHE A 239 -39.45 -0.36 -18.52
N ASN A 240 -40.27 -1.09 -17.76
CA ASN A 240 -40.42 -2.55 -17.89
C ASN A 240 -40.91 -3.01 -19.27
N LEU A 241 -41.44 -2.12 -20.09
CA LEU A 241 -41.90 -2.41 -21.46
C LEU A 241 -40.75 -2.39 -22.48
N LEU A 242 -39.55 -1.98 -22.09
CA LEU A 242 -38.38 -1.95 -22.96
C LEU A 242 -37.82 -3.36 -23.21
N PRO A 243 -37.24 -3.64 -24.39
CA PRO A 243 -36.67 -4.94 -24.69
C PRO A 243 -35.50 -5.25 -23.74
N LEU A 244 -35.58 -6.33 -22.96
CA LEU A 244 -34.52 -6.76 -22.04
C LEU A 244 -33.25 -7.26 -22.73
N THR A 245 -33.21 -7.27 -24.07
CA THR A 245 -32.07 -7.68 -24.91
C THR A 245 -31.21 -6.50 -25.37
N GLN A 246 -31.55 -5.29 -24.95
CA GLN A 246 -30.87 -4.05 -25.32
C GLN A 246 -30.54 -3.22 -24.07
N MET A 247 -29.66 -2.24 -24.25
CA MET A 247 -29.32 -1.28 -23.20
C MET A 247 -30.58 -0.53 -22.76
N GLN A 248 -30.90 -0.62 -21.47
CA GLN A 248 -32.09 0.02 -20.93
C GLN A 248 -31.89 1.53 -20.82
N THR A 249 -32.90 2.33 -21.14
CA THR A 249 -32.81 3.79 -21.09
C THR A 249 -33.87 4.38 -20.17
N ILE A 250 -33.43 5.15 -19.18
CA ILE A 250 -34.26 5.89 -18.23
C ILE A 250 -34.19 7.37 -18.57
N ASP A 251 -35.34 7.97 -18.82
CA ASP A 251 -35.46 9.38 -19.21
C ASP A 251 -36.48 10.18 -18.37
N LYS A 252 -37.00 9.56 -17.30
CA LYS A 252 -37.88 10.17 -16.28
C LYS A 252 -37.44 9.73 -14.89
N ASP A 253 -37.92 10.46 -13.89
CA ASP A 253 -37.62 10.21 -12.49
C ASP A 253 -38.10 8.83 -12.06
N VAL A 254 -37.23 8.10 -11.35
CA VAL A 254 -37.50 6.73 -10.95
C VAL A 254 -36.66 6.31 -9.75
N THR A 255 -37.24 5.45 -8.92
CA THR A 255 -36.48 4.75 -7.88
C THR A 255 -36.09 3.37 -8.38
N LEU A 256 -34.80 3.03 -8.33
CA LEU A 256 -34.29 1.73 -8.72
C LEU A 256 -34.14 0.82 -7.52
N ASP A 257 -34.49 -0.45 -7.72
CA ASP A 257 -34.25 -1.54 -6.79
C ASP A 257 -32.89 -2.20 -7.09
N PRO A 258 -32.17 -2.72 -6.07
CA PRO A 258 -30.95 -3.46 -6.30
C PRO A 258 -31.21 -4.72 -7.14
N GLY A 259 -30.27 -5.08 -8.00
CA GLY A 259 -30.45 -6.18 -8.95
C GLY A 259 -29.39 -6.19 -10.05
N THR A 260 -29.55 -7.11 -11.00
CA THR A 260 -28.64 -7.25 -12.15
C THR A 260 -29.23 -6.58 -13.39
N TYR A 261 -28.57 -5.53 -13.87
CA TYR A 261 -28.92 -4.77 -15.06
C TYR A 261 -28.07 -5.27 -16.24
N CYS A 262 -28.70 -6.07 -17.10
CA CYS A 262 -28.05 -6.69 -18.26
C CYS A 262 -28.00 -5.73 -19.45
N PHE A 263 -26.96 -5.84 -20.27
CA PHE A 263 -26.73 -5.04 -21.49
C PHE A 263 -26.50 -3.54 -21.22
N GLY A 264 -26.32 -3.16 -19.95
CA GLY A 264 -26.06 -1.79 -19.52
C GLY A 264 -27.33 -1.01 -19.18
N LEU A 265 -27.12 0.17 -18.59
CA LEU A 265 -28.14 1.09 -18.15
C LEU A 265 -27.75 2.52 -18.52
N GLN A 266 -28.61 3.20 -19.27
CA GLN A 266 -28.44 4.60 -19.62
C GLN A 266 -29.48 5.46 -18.90
N ILE A 267 -29.02 6.51 -18.22
CA ILE A 267 -29.83 7.52 -17.57
C ILE A 267 -29.56 8.86 -18.26
N LYS A 268 -30.60 9.50 -18.77
CA LYS A 268 -30.45 10.65 -19.67
C LYS A 268 -31.47 11.76 -19.44
N LYS A 269 -31.42 12.81 -20.28
CA LYS A 269 -32.23 14.03 -20.18
C LYS A 269 -32.07 14.70 -18.80
N LYS A 270 -33.17 14.86 -18.05
CA LYS A 270 -33.21 15.46 -16.70
C LYS A 270 -33.72 14.47 -15.65
N ALA A 271 -33.63 13.18 -15.95
CA ALA A 271 -34.14 12.14 -15.05
C ALA A 271 -33.41 12.17 -13.70
N VAL A 272 -34.18 12.13 -12.61
CA VAL A 272 -33.68 11.97 -11.25
C VAL A 272 -33.85 10.52 -10.83
N VAL A 273 -32.75 9.79 -10.76
CA VAL A 273 -32.71 8.39 -10.37
C VAL A 273 -32.21 8.26 -8.94
N THR A 274 -33.04 7.65 -8.09
CA THR A 274 -32.69 7.32 -6.71
C THR A 274 -32.54 5.82 -6.57
N MET A 275 -31.42 5.35 -6.06
CA MET A 275 -31.14 3.94 -5.85
C MET A 275 -31.43 3.58 -4.39
N LYS A 276 -32.25 2.55 -4.17
CA LYS A 276 -32.41 1.95 -2.84
C LYS A 276 -31.11 1.26 -2.40
N PRO A 277 -30.86 1.14 -1.08
CA PRO A 277 -29.72 0.40 -0.56
C PRO A 277 -29.61 -1.01 -1.14
N GLY A 278 -28.40 -1.41 -1.53
CA GLY A 278 -28.12 -2.74 -2.07
C GLY A 278 -27.09 -2.76 -3.20
N ILE A 279 -26.98 -3.91 -3.84
CA ILE A 279 -25.96 -4.18 -4.87
C ILE A 279 -26.59 -4.07 -6.26
N TYR A 280 -25.96 -3.26 -7.12
CA TYR A 280 -26.33 -3.05 -8.51
C TYR A 280 -25.26 -3.68 -9.40
N VAL A 281 -25.62 -4.75 -10.09
CA VAL A 281 -24.71 -5.47 -10.98
C VAL A 281 -24.95 -5.01 -12.41
N PHE A 282 -23.93 -4.47 -13.07
CA PHE A 282 -23.97 -4.12 -14.49
C PHE A 282 -23.30 -5.23 -15.29
N LYS A 283 -24.12 -6.01 -16.00
CA LYS A 283 -23.67 -7.21 -16.73
C LYS A 283 -23.66 -6.96 -18.23
N ASP A 284 -22.50 -7.15 -18.86
CA ASP A 284 -22.31 -7.08 -20.32
C ASP A 284 -22.82 -5.77 -20.96
N GLY A 285 -22.72 -4.66 -20.23
CA GLY A 285 -22.95 -3.33 -20.74
C GLY A 285 -22.67 -2.24 -19.69
N PRO A 286 -22.48 -0.98 -20.13
CA PRO A 286 -22.02 0.08 -19.25
C PRO A 286 -23.15 0.71 -18.42
N LEU A 287 -22.80 1.35 -17.31
CA LEU A 287 -23.63 2.38 -16.68
C LEU A 287 -23.29 3.73 -17.29
N ILE A 288 -24.23 4.35 -17.98
CA ILE A 288 -24.08 5.67 -18.61
C ILE A 288 -25.05 6.63 -17.94
N VAL A 289 -24.53 7.70 -17.33
CA VAL A 289 -25.33 8.84 -16.89
C VAL A 289 -24.90 10.01 -17.77
N LYS A 290 -25.86 10.63 -18.47
CA LYS A 290 -25.55 11.71 -19.43
C LYS A 290 -26.58 12.84 -19.42
N ASP A 291 -26.34 13.84 -20.28
CA ASP A 291 -27.11 15.08 -20.36
C ASP A 291 -27.13 15.76 -18.97
N SER A 292 -28.30 16.06 -18.40
CA SER A 292 -28.46 16.68 -17.08
C SER A 292 -29.10 15.72 -16.07
N ALA A 293 -28.90 14.41 -16.25
CA ALA A 293 -29.43 13.40 -15.34
C ALA A 293 -28.75 13.43 -13.97
N THR A 294 -29.51 13.01 -12.95
CA THR A 294 -29.05 12.90 -11.57
C THR A 294 -29.13 11.46 -11.11
N LEU A 295 -28.06 10.95 -10.50
CA LEU A 295 -27.99 9.62 -9.91
C LEU A 295 -27.59 9.74 -8.43
N THR A 296 -28.46 9.26 -7.54
CA THR A 296 -28.25 9.29 -6.10
C THR A 296 -28.46 7.91 -5.48
N GLY A 297 -27.68 7.57 -4.46
CA GLY A 297 -27.83 6.30 -3.75
C GLY A 297 -27.05 6.27 -2.44
N ALA A 298 -27.71 5.84 -1.38
CA ALA A 298 -27.09 5.56 -0.08
C ALA A 298 -27.00 4.05 0.14
N ASP A 299 -25.89 3.59 0.72
CA ASP A 299 -25.58 2.17 0.87
C ASP A 299 -25.69 1.36 -0.44
N VAL A 300 -25.07 1.87 -1.52
CA VAL A 300 -25.12 1.26 -2.85
C VAL A 300 -23.76 0.79 -3.32
N GLY A 301 -23.68 -0.47 -3.75
CA GLY A 301 -22.46 -1.07 -4.31
C GLY A 301 -22.63 -1.37 -5.80
N PHE A 302 -21.72 -0.88 -6.64
CA PHE A 302 -21.76 -1.10 -8.09
C PHE A 302 -20.77 -2.19 -8.49
N TYR A 303 -21.28 -3.29 -9.03
CA TYR A 303 -20.45 -4.40 -9.50
C TYR A 303 -20.51 -4.54 -11.02
N PHE A 304 -19.36 -4.55 -11.68
CA PHE A 304 -19.25 -4.61 -13.14
C PHE A 304 -18.73 -5.96 -13.60
N VAL A 305 -19.46 -6.63 -14.50
CA VAL A 305 -19.16 -8.00 -14.97
C VAL A 305 -19.38 -8.13 -16.47
N GLY A 306 -18.54 -8.91 -17.14
CA GLY A 306 -18.60 -9.09 -18.60
C GLY A 306 -17.72 -8.11 -19.38
N ASP A 307 -17.61 -8.33 -20.69
CA ASP A 307 -16.63 -7.60 -21.53
C ASP A 307 -17.06 -6.15 -21.80
N LYS A 308 -18.37 -5.91 -21.96
CA LYS A 308 -18.90 -4.60 -22.32
C LYS A 308 -19.27 -3.74 -21.10
N ALA A 309 -18.98 -4.21 -19.89
CA ALA A 309 -19.22 -3.43 -18.68
C ALA A 309 -18.22 -2.26 -18.58
N GLY A 310 -18.66 -1.19 -17.94
CA GLY A 310 -17.89 0.03 -17.76
C GLY A 310 -18.78 1.14 -17.24
N LEU A 311 -18.23 2.35 -17.15
CA LEU A 311 -18.95 3.49 -16.60
C LEU A 311 -18.64 4.77 -17.37
N LEU A 312 -19.67 5.58 -17.59
CA LEU A 312 -19.55 6.94 -18.09
C LEU A 312 -20.47 7.87 -17.28
N PHE A 313 -19.89 8.85 -16.60
CA PHE A 313 -20.61 10.00 -16.07
C PHE A 313 -20.26 11.24 -16.87
N ASP A 314 -21.20 11.74 -17.66
CA ASP A 314 -20.99 12.88 -18.55
C ASP A 314 -20.95 14.22 -17.79
N LYS A 315 -20.42 15.25 -18.44
CA LYS A 315 -20.02 16.55 -17.88
C LYS A 315 -21.10 17.25 -17.05
N LYS A 316 -22.35 17.24 -17.50
CA LYS A 316 -23.48 17.98 -16.90
C LYS A 316 -24.30 17.17 -15.88
N THR A 317 -23.88 15.96 -15.57
CA THR A 317 -24.60 15.06 -14.65
C THR A 317 -24.33 15.40 -13.19
N THR A 318 -25.24 14.99 -12.31
CA THR A 318 -25.05 15.04 -10.85
C THR A 318 -25.01 13.65 -10.27
N VAL A 319 -23.96 13.33 -9.52
CA VAL A 319 -23.74 12.00 -8.93
C VAL A 319 -23.41 12.12 -7.45
N SER A 320 -24.16 11.41 -6.61
CA SER A 320 -23.91 11.34 -5.17
C SER A 320 -24.15 9.92 -4.66
N LEU A 321 -23.08 9.22 -4.31
CA LEU A 321 -23.10 7.80 -3.95
C LEU A 321 -22.30 7.52 -2.68
N THR A 322 -22.83 6.64 -1.83
CA THR A 322 -22.12 6.10 -0.67
C THR A 322 -22.12 4.58 -0.70
N ALA A 323 -20.95 3.97 -0.50
CA ALA A 323 -20.79 2.52 -0.47
C ALA A 323 -21.59 1.86 0.67
N PRO A 324 -21.94 0.57 0.55
CA PRO A 324 -22.65 -0.16 1.59
C PRO A 324 -21.83 -0.26 2.89
N THR A 325 -22.49 -0.17 4.04
CA THR A 325 -21.86 -0.45 5.34
C THR A 325 -21.67 -1.94 5.63
N THR A 326 -22.47 -2.82 5.00
CA THR A 326 -22.50 -4.27 5.25
C THR A 326 -22.62 -5.09 3.96
N GLY A 327 -22.45 -6.41 4.06
CA GLY A 327 -22.54 -7.34 2.93
C GLY A 327 -21.23 -7.51 2.16
N ASP A 328 -21.27 -8.23 1.04
CA ASP A 328 -20.08 -8.58 0.25
C ASP A 328 -19.35 -7.34 -0.29
N MET A 329 -20.10 -6.27 -0.56
CA MET A 329 -19.59 -4.98 -1.00
C MET A 329 -19.40 -3.96 0.13
N ALA A 330 -19.36 -4.39 1.40
CA ALA A 330 -19.12 -3.48 2.52
C ALA A 330 -17.83 -2.67 2.31
N GLY A 331 -17.97 -1.34 2.21
CA GLY A 331 -16.89 -0.40 1.93
C GLY A 331 -16.49 -0.23 0.46
N LEU A 332 -17.05 -1.03 -0.45
CA LEU A 332 -16.78 -0.97 -1.89
C LEU A 332 -17.92 -0.21 -2.59
N LEU A 333 -17.62 0.99 -3.08
CA LEU A 333 -18.55 1.76 -3.90
C LEU A 333 -18.65 1.17 -5.29
N MET A 334 -17.49 0.83 -5.87
CA MET A 334 -17.37 0.22 -7.18
C MET A 334 -16.42 -0.96 -7.09
N ALA A 335 -16.80 -2.08 -7.69
CA ALA A 335 -15.97 -3.26 -7.85
C ALA A 335 -16.22 -3.90 -9.22
N GLU A 336 -15.28 -4.69 -9.72
CA GLU A 336 -15.49 -5.42 -10.98
C GLU A 336 -14.96 -6.84 -10.92
N GLN A 337 -15.36 -7.63 -11.92
CA GLN A 337 -14.72 -8.91 -12.20
C GLN A 337 -13.23 -8.70 -12.51
N THR A 338 -12.39 -9.55 -11.90
CA THR A 338 -10.92 -9.44 -11.89
C THR A 338 -10.25 -9.59 -13.26
N THR A 339 -11.00 -9.99 -14.29
CA THR A 339 -10.51 -10.17 -15.65
C THR A 339 -11.50 -9.58 -16.67
N VAL A 340 -10.96 -9.23 -17.83
CA VAL A 340 -11.70 -8.81 -19.03
C VAL A 340 -10.91 -9.21 -20.26
N SER A 341 -11.59 -9.53 -21.36
CA SER A 341 -10.96 -9.96 -22.61
C SER A 341 -11.07 -8.90 -23.69
N ASN A 342 -12.30 -8.44 -23.97
CA ASN A 342 -12.59 -7.51 -25.07
C ASN A 342 -13.38 -6.28 -24.58
N PRO A 343 -12.75 -5.41 -23.76
CA PRO A 343 -13.42 -4.23 -23.24
C PRO A 343 -13.80 -3.25 -24.36
N ILE A 344 -14.96 -2.62 -24.21
CA ILE A 344 -15.45 -1.56 -25.09
C ILE A 344 -15.50 -0.25 -24.30
N ASP A 345 -15.09 0.85 -24.93
CA ASP A 345 -15.23 2.18 -24.34
C ASP A 345 -16.71 2.55 -24.17
N PRO A 346 -17.19 2.85 -22.95
CA PRO A 346 -18.56 3.29 -22.70
C PRO A 346 -18.97 4.56 -23.46
N ALA A 347 -18.01 5.39 -23.89
CA ALA A 347 -18.29 6.58 -24.69
C ALA A 347 -18.53 6.27 -26.18
N LEU A 348 -18.16 5.07 -26.65
CA LEU A 348 -18.25 4.71 -28.06
C LEU A 348 -19.70 4.68 -28.54
N GLY A 349 -20.01 5.51 -29.54
CA GLY A 349 -21.35 5.58 -30.13
C GLY A 349 -22.40 6.28 -29.25
N VAL A 350 -21.99 6.94 -28.16
CA VAL A 350 -22.88 7.75 -27.34
C VAL A 350 -23.03 9.13 -27.97
N VAL A 351 -24.25 9.49 -28.36
CA VAL A 351 -24.62 10.82 -28.84
C VAL A 351 -25.02 11.68 -27.64
N ASP A 352 -24.62 12.94 -27.57
CA ASP A 352 -25.17 13.93 -26.61
C ASP A 352 -26.52 14.41 -27.14
N ASP A 353 -27.60 14.25 -26.36
CA ASP A 353 -28.97 14.56 -26.83
C ASP A 353 -29.18 16.08 -26.97
N VAL A 354 -28.35 16.92 -26.35
CA VAL A 354 -28.41 18.38 -26.40
C VAL A 354 -27.64 18.94 -27.58
N THR A 355 -26.44 18.42 -27.85
CA THR A 355 -25.58 18.93 -28.95
C THR A 355 -25.76 18.15 -30.25
N GLY A 356 -26.32 16.94 -30.20
CA GLY A 356 -26.43 16.03 -31.34
C GLY A 356 -25.09 15.47 -31.81
N LEU A 357 -24.00 15.75 -31.10
CA LEU A 357 -22.66 15.30 -31.43
C LEU A 357 -22.32 14.00 -30.70
N LEU A 358 -21.44 13.20 -31.28
CA LEU A 358 -20.86 12.05 -30.59
C LEU A 358 -19.95 12.52 -29.46
N LEU A 359 -20.05 11.89 -28.30
CA LEU A 359 -19.09 12.10 -27.22
C LEU A 359 -17.69 11.66 -27.71
N PRO A 360 -16.64 12.44 -27.40
CA PRO A 360 -15.29 12.06 -27.77
C PRO A 360 -14.91 10.76 -27.07
N PRO A 361 -14.21 9.84 -27.75
CA PRO A 361 -13.72 8.62 -27.11
C PRO A 361 -12.79 8.95 -25.96
N THR A 362 -12.64 8.00 -25.04
CA THR A 362 -11.73 8.13 -23.92
C THR A 362 -10.29 8.26 -24.44
N PRO A 363 -9.51 9.25 -23.99
CA PRO A 363 -8.12 9.40 -24.42
C PRO A 363 -7.33 8.10 -24.18
N PRO A 364 -6.53 7.60 -25.13
CA PRO A 364 -5.79 6.35 -24.96
C PRO A 364 -4.80 6.42 -23.78
N PRO A 365 -4.49 5.29 -23.11
CA PRO A 365 -3.45 5.26 -22.09
C PRO A 365 -2.06 5.44 -22.73
N LEU A 366 -1.07 5.86 -21.93
CA LEU A 366 0.33 5.96 -22.40
C LEU A 366 0.92 4.58 -22.73
N GLY A 367 0.43 3.53 -22.08
CA GLY A 367 0.71 2.16 -22.47
C GLY A 367 -0.32 1.21 -21.90
N GLN A 368 -0.62 0.15 -22.65
CA GLN A 368 -1.57 -0.88 -22.28
C GLN A 368 -0.84 -2.21 -22.19
N THR A 369 -0.84 -2.83 -21.00
CA THR A 369 -0.17 -4.13 -20.76
C THR A 369 -1.15 -5.30 -20.74
N LYS A 370 -2.45 -5.02 -20.51
CA LYS A 370 -3.55 -6.00 -20.60
C LYS A 370 -4.86 -5.31 -21.00
N PRO A 371 -5.90 -6.06 -21.42
CA PRO A 371 -7.23 -5.51 -21.61
C PRO A 371 -7.76 -4.87 -20.31
N MET A 372 -8.40 -3.71 -20.43
CA MET A 372 -8.98 -2.98 -19.29
C MET A 372 -10.36 -2.44 -19.61
N ARG A 373 -11.34 -2.64 -18.72
CA ARG A 373 -12.62 -1.91 -18.77
C ARG A 373 -12.37 -0.42 -18.51
N ILE A 374 -13.22 0.43 -19.06
CA ILE A 374 -13.08 1.89 -18.92
C ILE A 374 -14.15 2.42 -17.97
N TYR A 375 -13.70 3.21 -16.99
CA TYR A 375 -14.54 3.92 -16.04
C TYR A 375 -14.22 5.40 -16.14
N ARG A 376 -15.04 6.14 -16.88
CA ARG A 376 -14.79 7.55 -17.20
C ARG A 376 -15.74 8.47 -16.44
N ILE A 377 -15.17 9.38 -15.65
CA ILE A 377 -15.91 10.37 -14.87
C ILE A 377 -15.53 11.76 -15.39
N ILE A 378 -16.46 12.37 -16.13
CA ILE A 378 -16.37 13.73 -16.70
C ILE A 378 -17.28 14.70 -15.89
N SER A 379 -18.22 14.15 -15.12
CA SER A 379 -19.19 14.90 -14.33
C SER A 379 -18.55 16.00 -13.48
N ASN A 380 -19.04 17.23 -13.67
CA ASN A 380 -18.67 18.39 -12.87
C ASN A 380 -19.40 18.47 -11.51
N ASN A 381 -20.27 17.50 -11.20
CA ASN A 381 -21.02 17.42 -9.95
C ASN A 381 -21.06 16.00 -9.36
N ALA A 382 -19.93 15.28 -9.44
CA ALA A 382 -19.69 14.00 -8.76
C ALA A 382 -18.98 14.22 -7.40
N ARG A 383 -19.58 15.04 -6.53
CA ARG A 383 -18.96 15.56 -5.30
C ARG A 383 -18.85 14.51 -4.20
N THR A 384 -19.77 13.54 -4.18
CA THR A 384 -19.83 12.46 -3.19
C THR A 384 -19.68 11.10 -3.87
N MET A 385 -18.51 10.50 -3.68
CA MET A 385 -18.14 9.15 -4.14
C MET A 385 -17.50 8.42 -2.95
N LEU A 386 -18.29 8.24 -1.90
CA LEU A 386 -17.81 7.77 -0.60
C LEU A 386 -17.60 6.25 -0.63
N GLY A 387 -16.36 5.80 -0.41
CA GLY A 387 -16.01 4.38 -0.38
C GLY A 387 -14.76 4.03 -1.19
N THR A 388 -14.57 2.74 -1.42
CA THR A 388 -13.45 2.21 -2.20
C THR A 388 -13.88 1.85 -3.63
N ILE A 389 -13.10 2.26 -4.62
CA ILE A 389 -13.20 1.90 -6.03
C ILE A 389 -12.14 0.84 -6.31
N TYR A 390 -12.57 -0.40 -6.56
CA TYR A 390 -11.71 -1.55 -6.81
C TYR A 390 -11.87 -2.08 -8.24
N LEU A 391 -10.88 -1.75 -9.09
CA LEU A 391 -10.89 -1.98 -10.53
C LEU A 391 -9.63 -2.75 -11.01
N PRO A 392 -9.44 -4.02 -10.60
CA PRO A 392 -8.24 -4.82 -10.90
C PRO A 392 -7.99 -5.10 -12.39
N ALA A 393 -9.00 -4.96 -13.24
CA ALA A 393 -8.92 -5.06 -14.69
C ALA A 393 -9.49 -3.79 -15.36
N GLY A 394 -9.36 -2.64 -14.69
CA GLY A 394 -10.09 -1.44 -15.06
C GLY A 394 -9.21 -0.20 -15.03
N ARG A 395 -9.45 0.66 -16.00
CA ARG A 395 -8.82 1.96 -16.16
C ARG A 395 -9.79 3.04 -15.68
N LEU A 396 -9.43 3.71 -14.59
CA LEU A 396 -10.17 4.87 -14.10
C LEU A 396 -9.66 6.13 -14.80
N VAL A 397 -10.56 6.83 -15.48
CA VAL A 397 -10.27 8.08 -16.18
C VAL A 397 -11.11 9.21 -15.57
N ILE A 398 -10.46 10.23 -15.02
CA ILE A 398 -11.14 11.44 -14.53
C ILE A 398 -10.83 12.59 -15.49
N ASP A 399 -11.88 13.22 -15.99
CA ASP A 399 -11.81 14.22 -17.07
C ASP A 399 -12.84 15.33 -16.82
N ALA A 400 -12.87 15.83 -15.58
CA ALA A 400 -13.83 16.84 -15.10
C ALA A 400 -13.16 18.20 -14.91
N ASP A 401 -13.90 19.31 -15.05
CA ASP A 401 -13.36 20.66 -14.76
C ASP A 401 -13.55 21.07 -13.29
N LYS A 402 -14.28 20.26 -12.51
CA LYS A 402 -14.65 20.54 -11.12
C LYS A 402 -14.13 19.45 -10.18
N PRO A 403 -14.07 19.73 -8.86
CA PRO A 403 -13.70 18.73 -7.87
C PRO A 403 -14.57 17.47 -7.96
N VAL A 404 -13.91 16.31 -7.87
CA VAL A 404 -14.54 14.99 -7.81
C VAL A 404 -14.24 14.38 -6.44
N ALA A 405 -15.28 13.83 -5.80
CA ALA A 405 -15.22 13.17 -4.49
C ALA A 405 -14.75 14.04 -3.31
N ASP A 406 -14.78 15.37 -3.44
CA ASP A 406 -14.31 16.30 -2.40
C ASP A 406 -15.19 16.32 -1.14
N GLN A 407 -16.47 15.95 -1.26
CA GLN A 407 -17.41 15.84 -0.15
C GLN A 407 -17.43 14.44 0.47
N SER A 408 -16.67 13.48 -0.09
CA SER A 408 -16.50 12.17 0.52
C SER A 408 -15.61 12.26 1.77
N ALA A 409 -16.05 11.68 2.88
CA ALA A 409 -15.19 11.51 4.06
C ALA A 409 -13.91 10.72 3.74
N TYR A 410 -14.04 9.70 2.86
CA TYR A 410 -12.89 9.08 2.22
C TYR A 410 -13.22 8.52 0.84
N THR A 411 -12.19 8.45 -0.01
CA THR A 411 -12.21 7.71 -1.27
C THR A 411 -10.89 6.99 -1.45
N VAL A 412 -10.95 5.69 -1.71
CA VAL A 412 -9.76 4.86 -2.00
C VAL A 412 -9.90 4.33 -3.42
N VAL A 413 -8.81 4.39 -4.20
CA VAL A 413 -8.78 3.83 -5.55
C VAL A 413 -7.72 2.74 -5.64
N VAL A 414 -8.14 1.52 -5.96
CA VAL A 414 -7.24 0.42 -6.34
C VAL A 414 -7.65 0.02 -7.75
N ALA A 415 -6.88 0.41 -8.76
CA ALA A 415 -7.25 0.20 -10.15
C ALA A 415 -6.06 -0.31 -10.95
N GLN A 416 -6.30 -0.87 -12.14
CA GLN A 416 -5.22 -1.26 -13.03
C GLN A 416 -4.40 -0.02 -13.42
N GLN A 417 -5.07 1.01 -13.94
CA GLN A 417 -4.48 2.31 -14.25
C GLN A 417 -5.41 3.44 -13.81
N VAL A 418 -4.80 4.57 -13.42
CA VAL A 418 -5.51 5.79 -13.05
C VAL A 418 -4.95 6.95 -13.86
N ASN A 419 -5.79 7.56 -14.70
CA ASN A 419 -5.38 8.66 -15.56
C ASN A 419 -6.31 9.85 -15.40
N LEU A 420 -5.75 11.05 -15.32
CA LEU A 420 -6.50 12.28 -15.18
C LEU A 420 -6.13 13.26 -16.29
N TYR A 421 -7.15 13.88 -16.89
CA TYR A 421 -7.06 14.83 -18.00
C TYR A 421 -7.95 16.05 -17.73
N GLU A 422 -7.68 17.19 -18.37
CA GLU A 422 -8.53 18.42 -18.38
C GLU A 422 -8.75 19.16 -17.04
N GLY A 423 -7.77 19.13 -16.13
CA GLY A 423 -7.81 19.97 -14.93
C GLY A 423 -8.66 19.53 -13.72
N PRO A 424 -9.15 18.27 -13.57
CA PRO A 424 -9.94 17.86 -12.43
C PRO A 424 -9.12 17.97 -11.17
N ASN A 425 -9.78 18.20 -10.03
CA ASN A 425 -9.17 17.90 -8.74
C ASN A 425 -9.85 16.67 -8.15
N LEU A 426 -9.20 15.51 -8.25
CA LEU A 426 -9.66 14.29 -7.58
C LEU A 426 -9.24 14.33 -6.12
N TYR A 427 -10.22 14.30 -5.22
CA TYR A 427 -9.97 14.27 -3.78
C TYR A 427 -9.97 12.82 -3.28
N LEU A 428 -8.90 12.46 -2.58
CA LEU A 428 -8.73 11.17 -1.92
C LEU A 428 -8.59 11.44 -0.42
N ASN A 429 -9.69 11.84 0.21
CA ASN A 429 -9.74 12.10 1.65
C ASN A 429 -9.51 10.78 2.44
N ALA A 430 -9.04 10.90 3.68
CA ALA A 430 -8.85 9.78 4.61
C ALA A 430 -9.44 10.05 6.00
N ASN A 431 -10.59 10.71 6.05
CA ASN A 431 -11.34 10.91 7.29
C ASN A 431 -12.25 9.70 7.56
N TYR A 432 -11.64 8.55 7.85
CA TYR A 432 -12.35 7.29 8.03
C TYR A 432 -13.30 7.30 9.24
N ASP A 433 -13.05 8.15 10.24
CA ASP A 433 -13.87 8.25 11.45
C ASP A 433 -15.12 9.14 11.24
N ALA A 434 -15.21 9.88 10.12
CA ALA A 434 -16.36 10.74 9.81
C ALA A 434 -17.49 10.02 9.06
N THR A 435 -17.43 8.70 8.91
CA THR A 435 -18.44 7.90 8.24
C THR A 435 -18.59 6.53 8.88
N SER A 436 -19.78 5.93 8.76
CA SER A 436 -20.05 4.54 9.13
C SER A 436 -19.60 3.53 8.06
N VAL A 437 -19.29 3.99 6.85
CA VAL A 437 -18.84 3.13 5.76
C VAL A 437 -17.46 2.56 6.10
N PRO A 438 -17.30 1.22 6.18
CA PRO A 438 -16.06 0.62 6.62
C PRO A 438 -15.00 0.67 5.51
N VAL A 439 -13.74 0.85 5.89
CA VAL A 439 -12.63 0.74 4.96
C VAL A 439 -12.26 -0.74 4.77
N PRO A 440 -12.19 -1.26 3.52
CA PRO A 440 -11.75 -2.62 3.29
C PRO A 440 -10.35 -2.90 3.87
N LYS A 441 -10.14 -4.10 4.42
CA LYS A 441 -8.84 -4.53 4.94
C LYS A 441 -7.77 -4.47 3.84
N GLY A 442 -6.57 -3.98 4.17
CA GLY A 442 -5.45 -3.88 3.24
C GLY A 442 -5.39 -2.56 2.46
N VAL A 443 -6.45 -1.74 2.51
CA VAL A 443 -6.44 -0.35 2.06
C VAL A 443 -6.73 0.60 3.23
N GLY A 444 -6.50 1.89 3.05
CA GLY A 444 -6.60 2.87 4.13
C GLY A 444 -5.47 2.72 5.14
N PRO A 445 -5.67 2.82 6.47
CA PRO A 445 -4.59 2.86 7.45
C PRO A 445 -3.86 1.52 7.55
N ILE A 446 -2.82 1.35 6.74
CA ILE A 446 -1.84 0.26 6.76
C ILE A 446 -0.73 0.63 7.76
N SER A 447 -0.12 -0.33 8.47
CA SER A 447 0.97 -0.05 9.41
C SER A 447 2.15 0.68 8.73
N GLY A 448 2.67 1.76 9.34
CA GLY A 448 3.56 2.79 8.77
C GLY A 448 5.09 2.53 8.66
N LYS A 449 5.90 3.52 9.07
CA LYS A 449 7.36 3.64 8.82
C LYS A 449 8.16 2.90 9.90
N LEU A 450 9.19 2.13 9.53
CA LEU A 450 10.04 1.45 10.52
C LEU A 450 10.91 2.45 11.27
N LEU A 451 10.85 2.43 12.61
CA LEU A 451 11.77 3.06 13.54
C LEU A 451 12.53 1.96 14.28
N ILE A 452 13.85 2.09 14.35
CA ILE A 452 14.69 1.21 15.16
C ILE A 452 14.88 1.86 16.53
N THR A 453 14.77 1.07 17.58
CA THR A 453 15.18 1.41 18.95
C THR A 453 16.12 0.33 19.45
N GLN A 454 17.25 0.73 20.01
CA GLN A 454 18.25 -0.17 20.60
C GLN A 454 17.88 -0.51 22.04
#